data_AF-A0A6J7MY28-F1
#
_entry.id   AF-A0A6J7MY28-F1
#
_cell.length_a   1.000
_cell.length_b   1.000
_cell.length_c   1.000
_cell.angle_alpha   90.00
_cell.angle_beta   90.00
_cell.angle_gamma   90.00
#
_symmetry.space_group_name_H-M   'P 1'
#
loop_
_entity.id
_entity.type
_entity.pdbx_description
1 polymer ?
#
loop_
_entity_poly.entity_id
_entity_poly.type
_entity_poly.pdbx_seq_one_letter_code
_entity_poly.pdbx_strand_id
1 'polypeptide(L)'
;MTRSKTFRFVVIDEAFGRGSDDSTRFALSLFARLGLQLLIVTPLQKIHVIEPFVSSVGFVDNITGRDSRLQNLSIEELHEKREARRRER
;
A
#
# COMPACT_ATOMS: atom_id res chain seq x y z
N MET A 1 27.35 -9.49 -20.77
CA MET A 1 26.25 -10.35 -20.25
C MET A 1 25.08 -9.45 -19.86
N THR A 2 24.00 -9.45 -20.64
CA THR A 2 22.74 -8.80 -20.25
C THR A 2 22.16 -9.60 -19.08
N ARG A 3 22.29 -9.09 -17.85
CA ARG A 3 21.61 -9.65 -16.69
C ARG A 3 20.12 -9.54 -16.98
N SER A 4 19.46 -10.67 -17.27
CA SER A 4 18.00 -10.72 -17.39
C SER A 4 17.42 -10.11 -16.12
N LYS A 5 16.75 -8.96 -16.24
CA LYS A 5 16.10 -8.31 -15.10
C LYS A 5 14.87 -9.15 -14.78
N THR A 6 15.03 -10.11 -13.87
CA THR A 6 13.90 -10.90 -13.37
C THR A 6 12.89 -9.97 -12.72
N PHE A 7 11.69 -9.88 -13.29
CA PHE A 7 10.58 -9.15 -12.70
C PHE A 7 9.99 -10.00 -11.56
N ARG A 8 10.07 -9.49 -10.34
CA ARG A 8 9.65 -10.21 -9.12
C ARG A 8 8.50 -9.46 -8.48
N PHE A 9 7.30 -9.72 -8.97
CA PHE A 9 6.10 -9.00 -8.58
C PHE A 9 5.09 -9.93 -7.91
N VAL A 10 4.52 -9.48 -6.80
CA VAL A 10 3.53 -10.23 -6.02
C VAL A 10 2.32 -9.35 -5.80
N VAL A 11 1.14 -9.91 -6.05
CA VAL A 11 -0.14 -9.30 -5.72
C VAL A 11 -0.72 -10.05 -4.53
N ILE A 12 -1.16 -9.31 -3.51
CA ILE A 12 -1.82 -9.88 -2.33
C ILE A 12 -3.19 -9.23 -2.22
N ASP A 13 -4.24 -10.01 -2.46
CA ASP A 13 -5.61 -9.62 -2.21
C ASP A 13 -6.00 -9.89 -0.76
N GLU A 14 -6.89 -9.07 -0.21
CA GLU A 14 -7.29 -9.04 1.20
C GLU A 14 -6.10 -9.13 2.18
N ALA A 15 -5.01 -8.45 1.84
CA ALA A 15 -3.75 -8.63 2.57
C ALA A 15 -3.91 -8.27 4.05
N PHE A 16 -3.36 -9.13 4.90
CA PHE A 16 -3.24 -8.90 6.34
C PHE A 16 -4.58 -8.71 7.09
N GLY A 17 -5.72 -9.05 6.48
CA GLY A 17 -7.04 -8.91 7.09
C GLY A 17 -7.26 -9.74 8.36
N ARG A 18 -6.50 -10.83 8.55
CA ARG A 18 -6.59 -11.73 9.72
C ARG A 18 -5.28 -11.85 10.53
N GLY A 19 -4.22 -11.17 10.10
CA GLY A 19 -2.91 -11.23 10.77
C GLY A 19 -2.78 -10.18 11.87
N SER A 20 -1.92 -10.46 12.87
CA SER A 20 -1.49 -9.42 13.82
C SER A 20 -0.63 -8.37 13.10
N ASP A 21 -0.54 -7.19 13.70
CA ASP A 21 0.27 -6.11 13.14
C ASP A 21 1.76 -6.49 13.10
N ASP A 22 2.24 -7.26 14.07
CA ASP A 22 3.62 -7.78 14.12
C ASP A 22 3.90 -8.79 12.99
N SER A 23 2.98 -9.74 12.76
CA SER A 23 3.12 -10.70 11.65
C SER A 23 3.11 -9.99 10.30
N THR A 24 2.31 -8.94 10.17
CA THR A 24 2.24 -8.10 8.96
C THR A 24 3.56 -7.38 8.70
N ARG A 25 4.11 -6.72 9.72
CA ARG A 25 5.42 -6.04 9.63
C ARG A 25 6.54 -7.01 9.29
N PHE A 26 6.54 -8.19 9.90
CA PHE A 26 7.50 -9.23 9.60
C PHE A 26 7.45 -9.65 8.12
N ALA A 27 6.25 -9.95 7.60
CA ALA A 27 6.06 -10.35 6.21
C ALA A 27 6.53 -9.26 5.22
N LEU A 28 6.16 -8.00 5.44
CA LEU A 28 6.58 -6.88 4.60
C LEU A 28 8.10 -6.67 4.61
N SER A 29 8.73 -6.78 5.79
CA SER A 29 10.19 -6.70 5.91
C SER A 29 10.90 -7.83 5.16
N LEU A 30 10.31 -9.03 5.17
CA LEU A 30 10.84 -10.19 4.45
C LEU A 30 10.74 -9.99 2.94
N PHE A 31 9.60 -9.51 2.43
CA PHE A 31 9.43 -9.22 1.00
C PHE A 31 10.41 -8.16 0.50
N ALA A 32 10.65 -7.12 1.29
CA ALA A 32 11.66 -6.11 1.00
C ALA A 32 13.07 -6.71 0.92
N ARG A 33 13.47 -7.56 1.88
CA ARG A 33 14.76 -8.26 1.89
C ARG A 33 14.93 -9.22 0.72
N LEU A 34 13.84 -9.83 0.25
CA LEU A 34 13.83 -10.71 -0.91
C LEU A 34 13.86 -9.94 -2.24
N GLY A 35 13.68 -8.61 -2.22
CA GLY A 35 13.64 -7.78 -3.42
C GLY A 35 12.38 -8.01 -4.26
N LEU A 36 11.24 -8.22 -3.61
CA LEU A 36 9.94 -8.37 -4.27
C LEU A 36 9.25 -7.01 -4.37
N GLN A 37 8.69 -6.72 -5.55
CA GLN A 37 7.75 -5.62 -5.74
C GLN A 37 6.34 -6.09 -5.39
N LEU A 38 5.62 -5.31 -4.59
CA LEU A 38 4.32 -5.70 -4.05
C LEU A 38 3.21 -4.79 -4.57
N LEU A 39 2.05 -5.39 -4.87
CA LEU A 39 0.76 -4.71 -4.98
C LEU A 39 -0.17 -5.32 -3.94
N ILE A 40 -0.57 -4.51 -2.96
CA ILE A 40 -1.43 -4.93 -1.86
C ILE A 40 -2.82 -4.35 -2.09
N VAL A 41 -3.83 -5.23 -2.11
CA VAL A 41 -5.24 -4.86 -2.13
C VAL A 41 -5.82 -5.23 -0.77
N THR A 42 -6.30 -4.24 -0.02
CA THR A 42 -6.85 -4.45 1.33
C THR A 42 -7.84 -3.34 1.69
N PRO A 43 -8.87 -3.61 2.51
CA PRO A 43 -9.72 -2.58 3.08
C PRO A 43 -8.95 -1.55 3.92
N LEU A 44 -9.51 -0.34 4.08
CA LEU A 44 -8.85 0.81 4.73
C LEU A 44 -8.33 0.58 6.16
N GLN A 45 -8.85 -0.41 6.88
CA GLN A 45 -8.62 -0.61 8.31
C GLN A 45 -7.17 -0.94 8.66
N LYS A 46 -6.38 -1.50 7.74
CA LYS A 46 -5.00 -1.95 7.98
C LYS A 46 -3.93 -1.06 7.34
N ILE A 47 -4.30 0.09 6.77
CA ILE A 47 -3.38 0.98 6.07
C ILE A 47 -2.20 1.41 6.96
N HIS A 48 -2.44 1.73 8.23
CA HIS A 48 -1.39 2.25 9.13
C HIS A 48 -0.21 1.28 9.35
N VAL A 49 -0.42 -0.05 9.23
CA VAL A 49 0.65 -1.05 9.39
C VAL A 49 1.48 -1.19 8.12
N ILE A 50 0.83 -1.08 6.96
CA ILE A 50 1.47 -1.25 5.65
C ILE A 50 2.08 0.05 5.12
N GLU A 51 1.59 1.20 5.57
CA GLU A 51 1.99 2.54 5.13
C GLU A 51 3.51 2.74 5.08
N PRO A 52 4.31 2.30 6.08
CA PRO A 52 5.77 2.49 6.04
C PRO A 52 6.49 1.70 4.94
N PHE A 53 5.82 0.73 4.30
CA PHE A 53 6.40 -0.17 3.31
C PHE A 53 5.92 0.10 1.88
N VAL A 54 5.05 1.10 1.67
CA VAL A 54 4.49 1.43 0.36
C VAL A 54 4.99 2.78 -0.15
N SER A 55 5.25 2.86 -1.46
CA SER A 55 5.65 4.11 -2.12
C SER A 55 4.47 4.88 -2.71
N SER A 56 3.32 4.23 -2.88
CA SER A 56 2.13 4.83 -3.49
C SER A 56 0.89 4.14 -2.96
N VAL A 57 -0.21 4.89 -2.87
CA VAL A 57 -1.51 4.43 -2.42
C VAL A 57 -2.54 4.70 -3.52
N GLY A 58 -3.31 3.68 -3.86
CA GLY A 58 -4.49 3.79 -4.72
C GLY A 58 -5.75 3.70 -3.88
N PHE A 59 -6.46 4.80 -3.71
CA PHE A 59 -7.74 4.81 -3.02
C PHE A 59 -8.86 4.56 -4.02
N VAL A 60 -9.57 3.43 -3.84
CA VAL A 60 -10.73 3.08 -4.65
C VAL A 60 -12.00 3.43 -3.88
N ASP A 61 -12.87 4.21 -4.49
CA ASP A 61 -14.22 4.44 -3.99
C ASP A 61 -15.26 4.18 -5.09
N ASN A 62 -16.50 3.91 -4.67
CA ASN A 62 -17.65 3.85 -5.55
C ASN A 62 -18.81 4.56 -4.85
N ILE A 63 -18.79 5.90 -4.90
CA ILE A 63 -19.74 6.73 -4.14
C ILE A 63 -21.18 6.57 -4.66
N THR A 64 -21.36 6.42 -5.97
CA THR A 64 -22.68 6.36 -6.63
C THR A 64 -23.21 4.94 -6.78
N GLY A 65 -22.38 3.93 -6.52
CA GLY A 65 -22.64 2.52 -6.85
C GLY A 65 -22.50 2.18 -8.34
N ARG A 66 -22.30 3.16 -9.24
CA ARG A 66 -22.29 2.95 -10.69
C ARG A 66 -20.91 2.70 -11.27
N ASP A 67 -19.89 3.34 -10.70
CA ASP A 67 -18.53 3.35 -11.23
C ASP A 67 -17.51 3.39 -10.11
N SER A 68 -16.48 2.55 -10.22
CA SER A 68 -15.32 2.59 -9.34
C SER A 68 -14.39 3.71 -9.80
N ARG A 69 -14.00 4.59 -8.87
CA ARG A 69 -13.05 5.67 -9.10
C ARG A 69 -11.78 5.35 -8.33
N LEU A 70 -10.64 5.54 -8.98
CA LEU A 70 -9.32 5.34 -8.40
C LEU A 70 -8.61 6.69 -8.28
N GLN A 71 -8.14 7.00 -7.07
CA GLN A 71 -7.27 8.13 -6.80
C GLN A 71 -5.88 7.60 -6.44
N ASN A 72 -4.89 7.88 -7.27
CA ASN A 72 -3.49 7.55 -7.00
C ASN A 72 -2.79 8.71 -6.32
N LEU A 73 -2.07 8.40 -5.25
CA LEU A 73 -1.24 9.35 -4.52
C LEU A 73 0.10 8.70 -4.19
N SER A 74 1.18 9.45 -4.28
CA SER A 74 2.44 9.04 -3.66
C SER A 74 2.29 9.04 -2.14
N ILE A 75 3.16 8.29 -1.45
CA ILE A 75 3.14 8.32 0.01
C ILE A 75 3.49 9.72 0.54
N GLU A 76 4.41 10.41 -0.13
CA GLU A 76 4.80 11.80 0.18
C GLU A 76 3.61 12.76 0.07
N GLU A 77 2.85 12.71 -1.03
CA GLU A 77 1.64 13.52 -1.21
C GLU A 77 0.59 13.23 -0.13
N LEU A 78 0.48 11.97 0.31
CA LEU A 78 -0.42 11.58 1.39
C LEU A 78 0.02 12.20 2.72
N HIS A 79 1.31 12.21 3.03
CA HIS A 79 1.86 12.86 4.23
C HIS A 79 1.62 14.37 4.20
N GLU A 80 1.89 15.04 3.08
CA GLU A 80 1.68 16.48 2.92
C GLU A 80 0.21 16.86 3.14
N LYS A 81 -0.73 16.12 2.56
CA LYS A 81 -2.17 16.34 2.74
C LYS A 81 -2.62 16.14 4.18
N ARG A 82 -2.05 15.17 4.89
CA ARG A 82 -2.36 14.93 6.32
C ARG A 82 -1.84 16.07 7.19
N GLU A 83 -0.62 16.54 6.92
CA GLU A 83 -0.02 17.67 7.64
C GLU A 83 -0.80 18.97 7.39
N ALA A 84 -1.20 19.26 6.15
CA ALA A 84 -2.04 20.41 5.83
C ALA A 84 -3.37 20.39 6.61
N ARG A 85 -4.08 19.25 6.59
CA ARG A 85 -5.33 19.07 7.36
C ARG A 85 -5.15 19.20 8.87
N ARG A 86 -3.96 18.90 9.40
CA ARG A 86 -3.65 19.04 10.82
C ARG A 86 -3.39 20.49 11.21
N ARG A 87 -2.83 21.30 10.32
CA ARG A 87 -2.56 22.74 10.55
C ARG A 87 -3.81 23.61 10.46
N GLU A 88 -4.84 23.16 9.74
CA GLU A 88 -6.14 23.84 9.59
C GLU A 88 -7.12 23.56 10.75
N ARG A 89 -6.73 22.71 11.72
CA ARG A 89 -7.51 22.36 12.91
C ARG A 89 -6.88 22.97 14.16
#